data_AF-D1YX63-F1
#
_entry.id   AF-D1YX63-F1
#
_cell.length_a   1.000
_cell.length_b   1.000
_cell.length_c   1.000
_cell.angle_alpha   90.00
_cell.angle_beta   90.00
_cell.angle_gamma   90.00
#
_symmetry.space_group_name_H-M   'P 1'
#
loop_
_entity.id
_entity.type
_entity.pdbx_description
1 polymer ?
#
loop_
_entity_poly.entity_id
_entity_poly.type
_entity_poly.pdbx_seq_one_letter_code
_entity_poly.pdbx_strand_id
1 'polypeptide(L)'
;MSLSSDEIIKREIIDKLGYTINGLDLRIFPESSNDDMRLFCDDGLTFGVDRTAYGSCDACWTIKENWICKYNGKKVNTRPIIALEGTDALNRGSSGNAQYQRFHHALGAVKNGIIGIYYLRKGKNKIQEDLFGMAYFASLYENGTYLIIDDLSELKDLIYAIHDKEKLNLFINNKLKSMYTIFEIKFKNTYHNSWENFAKERSTVLKNGYVIKLTGRNKRNFTESSQRAGHIAVGEMYLTKYYFLSQKSYKKAYYLWPRMTRQDINYLDKNKSTDKEWRILRNEPNIEIITIDDLIGVPNHVRDEFIRVKDYPLKGEAYTIYNSYKELLMRGLESGVISINK
;
A
#
# COMPACT_ATOMS: atom_id res chain seq x y z
N MET A 1 23.92 16.11 15.12
CA MET A 1 22.70 16.08 14.26
C MET A 1 21.97 14.78 14.50
N SER A 2 20.65 14.80 14.71
CA SER A 2 19.86 13.56 14.85
C SER A 2 19.72 12.89 13.49
N LEU A 3 20.13 11.62 13.37
CA LEU A 3 19.99 10.84 12.12
C LEU A 3 18.50 10.74 11.72
N SER A 4 18.24 10.75 10.42
CA SER A 4 16.88 10.56 9.90
C SER A 4 16.38 9.12 10.17
N SER A 5 15.06 8.89 10.07
CA SER A 5 14.50 7.53 10.22
C SER A 5 15.11 6.56 9.24
N ASP A 6 15.22 6.96 7.98
CA ASP A 6 15.62 6.11 6.88
C ASP A 6 17.14 5.81 6.99
N GLU A 7 17.93 6.80 7.43
CA GLU A 7 19.37 6.60 7.70
C GLU A 7 19.62 5.61 8.84
N ILE A 8 18.85 5.67 9.94
CA ILE A 8 18.97 4.71 11.06
C ILE A 8 18.72 3.29 10.57
N ILE A 9 17.68 3.08 9.77
CA ILE A 9 17.33 1.79 9.21
C ILE A 9 18.44 1.27 8.30
N LYS A 10 18.94 2.11 7.38
CA LYS A 10 19.99 1.75 6.43
C LYS A 10 21.30 1.37 7.13
N ARG A 11 21.71 2.15 8.13
CA ARG A 11 22.90 1.83 8.95
C ARG A 11 22.71 0.51 9.71
N GLU A 12 21.54 0.27 10.30
CA GLU A 12 21.25 -0.99 10.99
C GLU A 12 21.33 -2.21 10.03
N ILE A 13 20.85 -2.07 8.80
CA ILE A 13 20.97 -3.11 7.77
C ILE A 13 22.44 -3.41 7.46
N ILE A 14 23.25 -2.37 7.24
CA ILE A 14 24.68 -2.50 6.95
C ILE A 14 25.41 -3.17 8.13
N ASP A 15 25.15 -2.70 9.35
CA ASP A 15 25.83 -3.20 10.56
C ASP A 15 25.53 -4.69 10.81
N LYS A 16 24.30 -5.15 10.52
CA LYS A 16 23.88 -6.53 10.79
C LYS A 16 24.16 -7.52 9.66
N LEU A 17 24.09 -7.07 8.41
CA LEU A 17 24.12 -7.94 7.23
C LEU A 17 25.33 -7.72 6.33
N GLY A 18 26.04 -6.60 6.51
CA GLY A 18 27.17 -6.20 5.67
C GLY A 18 26.76 -5.82 4.24
N TYR A 19 27.75 -5.48 3.42
CA TYR A 19 27.53 -5.13 2.01
C TYR A 19 27.46 -6.35 1.08
N THR A 20 27.97 -7.49 1.52
CA THR A 20 27.93 -8.74 0.76
C THR A 20 27.60 -9.89 1.70
N ILE A 21 26.62 -10.71 1.31
CA ILE A 21 26.18 -11.85 2.11
C ILE A 21 25.64 -12.94 1.19
N ASN A 22 26.09 -14.19 1.43
CA ASN A 22 25.69 -15.36 0.64
C ASN A 22 25.79 -15.14 -0.89
N GLY A 23 26.85 -14.49 -1.36
CA GLY A 23 27.05 -14.20 -2.80
C GLY A 23 26.10 -13.15 -3.40
N LEU A 24 25.33 -12.43 -2.57
CA LEU A 24 24.54 -11.27 -2.99
C LEU A 24 25.22 -9.97 -2.58
N ASP A 25 25.18 -8.98 -3.47
CA ASP A 25 25.67 -7.63 -3.25
C ASP A 25 24.52 -6.72 -2.82
N LEU A 26 24.71 -5.99 -1.71
CA LEU A 26 23.76 -5.02 -1.19
C LEU A 26 23.91 -3.67 -1.89
N ARG A 27 22.84 -3.20 -2.52
CA ARG A 27 22.66 -1.83 -2.96
C ARG A 27 21.90 -1.04 -1.89
N ILE A 28 22.52 0.02 -1.39
CA ILE A 28 21.99 0.87 -0.32
C ILE A 28 22.62 2.27 -0.37
N PHE A 29 21.85 3.32 -0.05
CA PHE A 29 22.32 4.71 -0.05
C PHE A 29 22.07 5.37 1.32
N PRO A 30 22.92 5.12 2.35
CA PRO A 30 22.67 5.60 3.71
C PRO A 30 22.63 7.13 3.80
N GLU A 31 23.32 7.83 2.89
CA GLU A 31 23.51 9.29 2.94
C GLU A 31 22.63 10.05 1.93
N SER A 32 21.83 9.36 1.09
CA SER A 32 21.09 10.02 0.00
C SER A 32 19.74 9.36 -0.29
N SER A 33 18.66 10.01 0.12
CA SER A 33 17.30 9.60 -0.25
C SER A 33 16.98 9.82 -1.72
N ASN A 34 17.66 10.76 -2.38
CA ASN A 34 17.45 11.07 -3.79
C ASN A 34 17.92 9.92 -4.70
N ASP A 35 18.95 9.19 -4.27
CA ASP A 35 19.44 8.03 -5.00
C ASP A 35 18.46 6.85 -4.94
N ASP A 36 17.79 6.65 -3.80
CA ASP A 36 16.75 5.61 -3.69
C ASP A 36 15.59 5.85 -4.67
N MET A 37 15.25 7.13 -4.89
CA MET A 37 14.14 7.57 -5.73
C MET A 37 14.35 7.29 -7.23
N ARG A 38 15.60 7.03 -7.66
CA ARG A 38 15.87 6.61 -9.03
C ARG A 38 15.35 5.19 -9.27
N LEU A 39 14.99 4.90 -10.51
CA LEU A 39 14.58 3.54 -10.90
C LEU A 39 15.74 2.57 -10.66
N PHE A 40 15.43 1.33 -10.28
CA PHE A 40 16.45 0.30 -10.07
C PHE A 40 17.32 0.08 -11.31
N CYS A 41 16.73 0.19 -12.51
CA CYS A 41 17.44 0.07 -13.78
C CYS A 41 18.28 1.29 -14.15
N ASP A 42 18.18 2.38 -13.36
CA ASP A 42 18.98 3.60 -13.44
C ASP A 42 19.79 3.78 -12.13
N ASP A 43 20.25 2.64 -11.59
CA ASP A 43 21.09 2.50 -10.39
C ASP A 43 20.46 2.92 -9.07
N GLY A 44 19.15 3.17 -9.02
CA GLY A 44 18.42 3.47 -7.78
C GLY A 44 17.82 2.25 -7.08
N LEU A 45 16.76 2.49 -6.30
CA LEU A 45 16.03 1.49 -5.51
C LEU A 45 14.49 1.55 -5.72
N THR A 46 14.03 2.29 -6.73
CA THR A 46 12.61 2.36 -7.08
C THR A 46 12.24 1.29 -8.11
N PHE A 47 11.21 0.51 -7.82
CA PHE A 47 10.65 -0.48 -8.74
C PHE A 47 9.34 0.03 -9.35
N GLY A 48 9.09 -0.39 -10.59
CA GLY A 48 7.90 -0.01 -11.33
C GLY A 48 7.48 -1.04 -12.36
N VAL A 49 6.23 -0.94 -12.81
CA VAL A 49 5.59 -1.81 -13.80
C VAL A 49 4.75 -0.92 -14.71
N ASP A 50 4.80 -1.17 -16.03
CA ASP A 50 3.97 -0.49 -17.03
C ASP A 50 3.98 1.04 -16.88
N ARG A 51 5.18 1.61 -16.82
CA ARG A 51 5.42 3.06 -16.63
C ARG A 51 4.91 3.65 -15.31
N THR A 52 4.47 2.85 -14.35
CA THR A 52 4.08 3.29 -12.99
C THR A 52 5.16 2.92 -11.99
N ALA A 53 5.67 3.89 -11.23
CA ALA A 53 6.67 3.70 -10.18
C ALA A 53 6.00 3.67 -8.81
N TYR A 54 6.38 2.70 -7.97
CA TYR A 54 5.62 2.34 -6.75
C TYR A 54 6.24 2.84 -5.44
N GLY A 55 7.44 3.41 -5.48
CA GLY A 55 8.14 3.88 -4.29
C GLY A 55 9.57 3.35 -4.27
N SER A 56 10.45 4.09 -3.60
CA SER A 56 11.83 3.71 -3.40
C SER A 56 11.93 2.78 -2.21
N CYS A 57 12.67 1.68 -2.34
CA CYS A 57 13.08 0.85 -1.21
C CYS A 57 14.33 1.43 -0.53
N ASP A 58 14.63 1.01 0.69
CA ASP A 58 15.83 1.40 1.43
C ASP A 58 17.06 0.54 1.08
N ALA A 59 16.83 -0.72 0.68
CA ALA A 59 17.88 -1.67 0.37
C ALA A 59 17.45 -2.67 -0.72
N CYS A 60 18.41 -3.17 -1.50
CA CYS A 60 18.18 -4.29 -2.40
C CYS A 60 19.41 -5.21 -2.48
N TRP A 61 19.18 -6.52 -2.32
CA TRP A 61 20.21 -7.53 -2.56
C TRP A 61 20.14 -8.01 -4.00
N THR A 62 21.31 -8.10 -4.63
CA THR A 62 21.44 -8.28 -6.08
C THR A 62 22.48 -9.34 -6.44
N ILE A 63 22.38 -9.85 -7.66
CA ILE A 63 23.36 -10.75 -8.27
C ILE A 63 23.72 -10.26 -9.68
N LYS A 64 24.95 -10.53 -10.14
CA LYS A 64 25.44 -10.17 -11.47
C LYS A 64 24.84 -11.06 -12.56
N GLU A 65 23.59 -10.79 -12.91
CA GLU A 65 22.84 -11.49 -13.95
C GLU A 65 21.98 -10.50 -14.74
N ASN A 66 21.67 -10.85 -16.00
CA ASN A 66 20.81 -10.01 -16.82
C ASN A 66 19.39 -9.98 -16.26
N TRP A 67 18.81 -8.78 -16.17
CA TRP A 67 17.43 -8.57 -15.74
C TRP A 67 16.74 -7.52 -16.61
N ILE A 68 15.44 -7.69 -16.83
CA ILE A 68 14.61 -6.78 -17.61
C ILE A 68 13.71 -6.00 -16.66
N CYS A 69 13.84 -4.68 -16.69
CA CYS A 69 12.99 -3.80 -15.89
C CYS A 69 11.57 -3.75 -16.43
N LYS A 70 10.56 -4.16 -15.64
CA LYS A 70 9.15 -4.11 -16.08
C LYS A 70 8.59 -2.69 -16.19
N TYR A 71 9.29 -1.67 -15.71
CA TYR A 71 8.85 -0.28 -15.86
C TYR A 71 8.96 0.21 -17.31
N ASN A 72 10.09 -0.09 -17.98
CA ASN A 72 10.44 0.47 -19.30
C ASN A 72 11.05 -0.55 -20.28
N GLY A 73 11.22 -1.81 -19.90
CA GLY A 73 11.85 -2.85 -20.72
C GLY A 73 13.39 -2.78 -20.78
N LYS A 74 14.03 -1.85 -20.04
CA LYS A 74 15.49 -1.70 -20.04
C LYS A 74 16.16 -2.96 -19.48
N LYS A 75 17.13 -3.49 -20.21
CA LYS A 75 18.02 -4.58 -19.76
C LYS A 75 19.15 -4.01 -18.93
N VAL A 76 19.43 -4.64 -17.79
CA VAL A 76 20.57 -4.34 -16.92
C VAL A 76 21.29 -5.64 -16.56
N ASN A 77 22.58 -5.55 -16.20
CA ASN A 77 23.43 -6.70 -15.85
C ASN A 77 23.43 -7.01 -14.34
N THR A 78 22.44 -6.52 -13.61
CA THR A 78 22.26 -6.76 -12.18
C THR A 78 20.81 -7.14 -11.94
N ARG A 79 20.60 -8.34 -11.40
CA ARG A 79 19.27 -8.85 -11.08
C ARG A 79 18.94 -8.59 -9.61
N PRO A 80 17.83 -7.92 -9.30
CA PRO A 80 17.33 -7.77 -7.94
C PRO A 80 16.73 -9.09 -7.45
N ILE A 81 17.00 -9.43 -6.19
CA ILE A 81 16.58 -10.69 -5.55
C ILE A 81 15.61 -10.42 -4.39
N ILE A 82 16.01 -9.51 -3.50
CA ILE A 82 15.23 -9.06 -2.36
C ILE A 82 15.27 -7.54 -2.35
N ALA A 83 14.12 -6.89 -2.23
CA ALA A 83 14.02 -5.44 -2.05
C ALA A 83 13.32 -5.16 -0.71
N LEU A 84 13.89 -4.26 0.09
CA LEU A 84 13.41 -3.97 1.43
C LEU A 84 13.10 -2.48 1.58
N GLU A 85 11.86 -2.20 1.96
CA GLU A 85 11.45 -0.92 2.55
C GLU A 85 11.46 -1.06 4.07
N GLY A 86 12.13 -0.16 4.78
CA GLY A 86 12.19 -0.18 6.23
C GLY A 86 11.55 1.06 6.86
N THR A 87 11.19 0.93 8.13
CA THR A 87 10.59 2.06 8.86
C THR A 87 10.78 1.93 10.37
N ASP A 88 11.01 3.06 11.05
CA ASP A 88 11.05 3.19 12.51
C ASP A 88 9.67 3.55 13.11
N ALA A 89 8.59 3.32 12.34
CA ALA A 89 7.22 3.68 12.67
C ALA A 89 6.77 3.21 14.07
N LEU A 90 7.19 2.01 14.49
CA LEU A 90 6.78 1.40 15.77
C LEU A 90 7.39 2.11 17.00
N ASN A 91 8.53 2.79 16.84
CA ASN A 91 9.15 3.60 17.89
C ASN A 91 8.59 5.04 17.93
N ARG A 92 8.02 5.51 16.82
CA ARG A 92 7.54 6.89 16.64
C ARG A 92 6.03 7.07 16.87
N GLY A 93 5.38 6.08 17.46
CA GLY A 93 3.94 6.15 17.77
C GLY A 93 3.01 5.99 16.56
N SER A 94 3.52 5.53 15.41
CA SER A 94 2.67 5.31 14.23
C SER A 94 1.76 4.10 14.46
N SER A 95 0.46 4.34 14.44
CA SER A 95 -0.59 3.33 14.66
C SER A 95 -1.69 3.42 13.59
N GLY A 96 -2.54 2.40 13.53
CA GLY A 96 -3.65 2.33 12.56
C GLY A 96 -3.16 2.44 11.11
N ASN A 97 -3.90 3.20 10.30
CA ASN A 97 -3.67 3.28 8.84
C ASN A 97 -2.33 3.92 8.47
N ALA A 98 -1.68 4.63 9.39
CA ALA A 98 -0.35 5.20 9.15
C ALA A 98 0.70 4.11 8.86
N GLN A 99 0.53 2.88 9.37
CA GLN A 99 1.46 1.79 9.10
C GLN A 99 1.38 1.28 7.64
N TYR A 100 0.26 1.52 6.94
CA TYR A 100 0.08 1.08 5.54
C TYR A 100 0.77 2.00 4.53
N GLN A 101 1.21 3.18 4.95
CA GLN A 101 1.65 4.27 4.06
C GLN A 101 2.80 3.87 3.13
N ARG A 102 3.72 3.01 3.58
CA ARG A 102 4.93 2.59 2.84
C ARG A 102 4.81 1.21 2.20
N PHE A 103 3.65 0.54 2.32
CA PHE A 103 3.43 -0.78 1.72
C PHE A 103 3.71 -0.80 0.22
N HIS A 104 3.33 0.25 -0.49
CA HIS A 104 3.50 0.32 -1.92
C HIS A 104 4.97 0.33 -2.38
N HIS A 105 5.92 0.76 -1.54
CA HIS A 105 7.34 0.83 -1.91
C HIS A 105 7.91 -0.55 -2.27
N ALA A 106 7.79 -1.51 -1.34
CA ALA A 106 8.22 -2.88 -1.61
C ALA A 106 7.28 -3.61 -2.59
N LEU A 107 6.02 -3.19 -2.70
CA LEU A 107 5.08 -3.78 -3.66
C LEU A 107 5.56 -3.67 -5.11
N GLY A 108 6.25 -2.59 -5.47
CA GLY A 108 6.85 -2.44 -6.80
C GLY A 108 7.76 -3.62 -7.16
N ALA A 109 8.57 -4.08 -6.21
CA ALA A 109 9.43 -5.24 -6.38
C ALA A 109 8.62 -6.54 -6.50
N VAL A 110 7.59 -6.70 -5.66
CA VAL A 110 6.70 -7.87 -5.70
C VAL A 110 6.00 -8.01 -7.06
N LYS A 111 5.48 -6.92 -7.64
CA LYS A 111 4.90 -6.93 -8.99
C LYS A 111 5.93 -7.30 -10.08
N ASN A 112 7.20 -7.00 -9.82
CA ASN A 112 8.33 -7.39 -10.67
C ASN A 112 8.74 -8.87 -10.52
N GLY A 113 8.12 -9.65 -9.63
CA GLY A 113 8.49 -11.05 -9.39
C GLY A 113 9.65 -11.22 -8.41
N ILE A 114 9.92 -10.19 -7.61
CA ILE A 114 11.02 -10.13 -6.63
C ILE A 114 10.43 -10.36 -5.23
N ILE A 115 11.23 -10.83 -4.27
CA ILE A 115 10.83 -10.85 -2.86
C ILE A 115 10.85 -9.42 -2.32
N GLY A 116 9.68 -8.87 -2.03
CA GLY A 116 9.53 -7.56 -1.39
C GLY A 116 9.37 -7.72 0.12
N ILE A 117 10.05 -6.88 0.88
CA ILE A 117 10.04 -6.91 2.34
C ILE A 117 9.65 -5.54 2.85
N TYR A 118 8.70 -5.51 3.78
CA TYR A 118 8.43 -4.34 4.59
C TYR A 118 8.88 -4.60 6.02
N TYR A 119 10.00 -3.98 6.38
CA TYR A 119 10.64 -4.10 7.67
C TYR A 119 10.14 -3.00 8.62
N LEU A 120 9.38 -3.39 9.63
CA LEU A 120 8.94 -2.48 10.68
C LEU A 120 9.83 -2.70 11.90
N ARG A 121 10.85 -1.86 12.06
CA ARG A 121 11.81 -1.97 13.16
C ARG A 121 11.09 -2.09 14.49
N LYS A 122 11.36 -3.17 15.22
CA LYS A 122 10.73 -3.47 16.49
C LYS A 122 10.78 -2.27 17.43
N GLY A 123 9.65 -2.00 18.08
CA GLY A 123 9.49 -0.84 18.95
C GLY A 123 8.37 -1.02 19.96
N LYS A 124 7.92 0.10 20.55
CA LYS A 124 6.89 0.09 21.59
C LYS A 124 5.50 -0.28 21.09
N ASN A 125 5.20 0.03 19.83
CA ASN A 125 3.90 -0.24 19.23
C ASN A 125 3.92 -1.55 18.46
N LYS A 126 2.78 -2.26 18.44
CA LYS A 126 2.61 -3.46 17.62
C LYS A 126 2.39 -3.13 16.15
N ILE A 127 2.76 -4.07 15.29
CA ILE A 127 2.37 -4.05 13.88
C ILE A 127 0.86 -4.28 13.79
N GLN A 128 0.17 -3.52 12.92
CA GLN A 128 -1.23 -3.76 12.60
C GLN A 128 -1.38 -5.12 11.94
N GLU A 129 -2.23 -5.98 12.51
CA GLU A 129 -2.34 -7.36 12.07
C GLU A 129 -2.91 -7.48 10.64
N ASP A 130 -3.66 -6.46 10.20
CA ASP A 130 -4.16 -6.38 8.82
C ASP A 130 -3.03 -6.23 7.79
N LEU A 131 -1.86 -5.71 8.20
CA LEU A 131 -0.70 -5.61 7.32
C LEU A 131 -0.18 -6.99 6.93
N PHE A 132 -0.23 -7.96 7.85
CA PHE A 132 0.17 -9.34 7.58
C PHE A 132 -0.78 -10.02 6.59
N GLY A 133 -2.09 -9.86 6.79
CA GLY A 133 -3.08 -10.41 5.85
C GLY A 133 -2.99 -9.76 4.48
N MET A 134 -2.81 -8.44 4.42
CA MET A 134 -2.60 -7.70 3.18
C MET A 134 -1.38 -8.20 2.39
N ALA A 135 -0.23 -8.37 3.04
CA ALA A 135 0.98 -8.89 2.38
C ALA A 135 0.84 -10.37 1.98
N TYR A 136 0.15 -11.18 2.79
CA TYR A 136 -0.19 -12.57 2.43
C TYR A 136 -1.00 -12.60 1.13
N PHE A 137 -2.11 -11.87 1.05
CA PHE A 137 -2.94 -11.84 -0.15
C PHE A 137 -2.25 -11.19 -1.35
N ALA A 138 -1.38 -10.20 -1.14
CA ALA A 138 -0.53 -9.67 -2.20
C ALA A 138 0.40 -10.74 -2.79
N SER A 139 0.96 -11.61 -1.94
CA SER A 139 1.82 -12.73 -2.37
C SER A 139 1.09 -13.80 -3.16
N LEU A 140 -0.24 -13.93 -2.97
CA LEU A 140 -1.06 -14.84 -3.77
C LEU A 140 -1.51 -14.23 -5.10
N TYR A 141 -1.58 -12.89 -5.16
CA TYR A 141 -2.14 -12.15 -6.30
C TYR A 141 -1.06 -11.69 -7.28
N GLU A 142 0.11 -11.30 -6.79
CA GLU A 142 1.19 -10.70 -7.58
C GLU A 142 2.26 -11.72 -7.97
N ASN A 143 3.19 -11.31 -8.84
CA ASN A 143 4.21 -12.21 -9.41
C ASN A 143 5.29 -12.67 -8.41
N GLY A 144 5.47 -11.95 -7.31
CA GLY A 144 6.52 -12.16 -6.32
C GLY A 144 5.94 -12.39 -4.93
N THR A 145 6.81 -12.45 -3.92
CA THR A 145 6.40 -12.66 -2.53
C THR A 145 6.55 -11.38 -1.72
N TYR A 146 5.53 -11.04 -0.92
CA TYR A 146 5.55 -9.91 0.01
C TYR A 146 5.65 -10.42 1.45
N LEU A 147 6.73 -10.06 2.15
CA LEU A 147 6.94 -10.43 3.55
C LEU A 147 6.93 -9.21 4.48
N ILE A 148 6.38 -9.39 5.68
CA ILE A 148 6.48 -8.43 6.78
C ILE A 148 7.42 -9.00 7.84
N ILE A 149 8.43 -8.23 8.24
CA ILE A 149 9.38 -8.62 9.29
C ILE A 149 9.57 -7.46 10.28
N ASP A 150 9.92 -7.78 11.52
CA ASP A 150 10.37 -6.82 12.53
C ASP A 150 11.74 -7.16 13.12
N ASP A 151 12.35 -8.26 12.65
CA ASP A 151 13.69 -8.69 12.99
C ASP A 151 14.53 -8.97 11.73
N LEU A 152 15.73 -8.40 11.67
CA LEU A 152 16.69 -8.60 10.58
C LEU A 152 17.37 -9.97 10.64
N SER A 153 17.27 -10.71 11.75
CA SER A 153 17.69 -12.11 11.80
C SER A 153 16.90 -12.97 10.80
N GLU A 154 15.59 -12.74 10.68
CA GLU A 154 14.74 -13.43 9.71
C GLU A 154 15.17 -13.13 8.26
N LEU A 155 15.60 -11.89 7.99
CA LEU A 155 16.13 -11.51 6.69
C LEU A 155 17.45 -12.21 6.38
N LYS A 156 18.32 -12.34 7.39
CA LYS A 156 19.56 -13.09 7.26
C LYS A 156 19.28 -14.54 6.87
N ASP A 157 18.35 -15.20 7.55
CA ASP A 157 17.97 -16.59 7.27
C ASP A 157 17.41 -16.75 5.84
N LEU A 158 16.55 -15.82 5.42
CA LEU A 158 16.03 -15.76 4.04
C LEU A 158 17.16 -15.64 3.01
N ILE A 159 18.11 -14.73 3.23
CA ILE A 159 19.25 -14.52 2.32
C ILE A 159 20.09 -15.80 2.21
N TYR A 160 20.32 -16.52 3.31
CA TYR A 160 21.05 -17.79 3.28
C TYR A 160 20.30 -18.89 2.53
N ALA A 161 18.97 -18.85 2.53
CA ALA A 161 18.14 -19.81 1.81
C ALA A 161 18.09 -19.59 0.29
N ILE A 162 18.52 -18.42 -0.23
CA ILE A 162 18.20 -18.00 -1.60
C ILE A 162 18.71 -18.93 -2.72
N HIS A 163 19.84 -19.59 -2.51
CA HIS A 163 20.45 -20.50 -3.48
C HIS A 163 19.92 -21.94 -3.39
N ASP A 164 19.12 -22.22 -2.36
CA ASP A 164 18.54 -23.53 -2.10
C ASP A 164 17.02 -23.42 -2.24
N LYS A 165 16.50 -23.89 -3.38
CA LYS A 165 15.08 -23.78 -3.71
C LYS A 165 14.16 -24.40 -2.66
N GLU A 166 14.56 -25.53 -2.05
CA GLU A 166 13.74 -26.21 -1.04
C GLU A 166 13.72 -25.40 0.26
N LYS A 167 14.88 -24.95 0.73
CA LYS A 167 14.98 -24.09 1.92
C LYS A 167 14.26 -22.76 1.74
N LEU A 168 14.42 -22.13 0.57
CA LEU A 168 13.75 -20.87 0.25
C LEU A 168 12.23 -21.03 0.27
N ASN A 169 11.71 -22.05 -0.40
CA ASN A 169 10.28 -22.33 -0.42
C ASN A 169 9.75 -22.65 0.98
N LEU A 170 10.49 -23.44 1.76
CA LEU A 170 10.12 -23.75 3.14
C LEU A 170 10.05 -22.48 4.00
N PHE A 171 11.07 -21.62 3.92
CA PHE A 171 11.09 -20.34 4.64
C PHE A 171 9.88 -19.47 4.26
N ILE A 172 9.66 -19.25 2.95
CA ILE A 172 8.57 -18.42 2.44
C ILE A 172 7.21 -18.97 2.89
N ASN A 173 6.98 -20.28 2.72
CA ASN A 173 5.70 -20.89 3.09
C ASN A 173 5.44 -20.80 4.60
N ASN A 174 6.46 -21.03 5.43
CA ASN A 174 6.34 -20.90 6.88
C ASN A 174 6.05 -19.44 7.29
N LYS A 175 6.73 -18.48 6.67
CA LYS A 175 6.52 -17.05 6.95
C LYS A 175 5.12 -16.60 6.52
N LEU A 176 4.69 -16.94 5.31
CA LEU A 176 3.34 -16.63 4.81
C LEU A 176 2.25 -17.26 5.68
N LYS A 177 2.42 -18.52 6.10
CA LYS A 177 1.49 -19.19 7.02
C LYS A 177 1.43 -18.45 8.37
N SER A 178 2.57 -18.08 8.94
CA SER A 178 2.63 -17.30 10.19
C SER A 178 1.90 -15.96 10.07
N MET A 179 2.16 -15.21 8.98
CA MET A 179 1.49 -13.95 8.68
C MET A 179 -0.04 -14.11 8.55
N TYR A 180 -0.49 -15.16 7.85
CA TYR A 180 -1.91 -15.44 7.71
C TYR A 180 -2.56 -15.80 9.05
N THR A 181 -1.91 -16.64 9.88
CA THR A 181 -2.40 -16.99 11.22
C THR A 181 -2.60 -15.74 12.10
N ILE A 182 -1.66 -14.80 12.08
CA ILE A 182 -1.78 -13.55 12.84
C ILE A 182 -3.02 -12.76 12.40
N PHE A 183 -3.20 -12.62 11.09
CA PHE A 183 -4.40 -11.97 10.54
C PHE A 183 -5.68 -12.74 10.89
N GLU A 184 -5.69 -14.07 10.74
CA GLU A 184 -6.87 -14.91 10.97
C GLU A 184 -7.36 -14.83 12.43
N ILE A 185 -6.44 -14.80 13.40
CA ILE A 185 -6.78 -14.60 14.82
C ILE A 185 -7.51 -13.27 15.01
N LYS A 186 -6.99 -12.16 14.45
CA LYS A 186 -7.70 -10.88 14.49
C LYS A 186 -9.03 -10.96 13.74
N PHE A 187 -9.06 -11.60 12.58
CA PHE A 187 -10.25 -11.68 11.75
C PHE A 187 -11.41 -12.37 12.48
N LYS A 188 -11.09 -13.47 13.15
CA LYS A 188 -12.00 -14.19 14.04
C LYS A 188 -12.45 -13.34 15.23
N ASN A 189 -11.52 -12.71 15.94
CA ASN A 189 -11.83 -12.03 17.19
C ASN A 189 -12.56 -10.69 16.99
N THR A 190 -12.23 -9.94 15.94
CA THR A 190 -12.77 -8.59 15.68
C THR A 190 -13.96 -8.61 14.72
N TYR A 191 -13.91 -9.47 13.70
CA TYR A 191 -14.93 -9.48 12.64
C TYR A 191 -15.79 -10.74 12.66
N HIS A 192 -15.60 -11.64 13.64
CA HIS A 192 -16.36 -12.88 13.81
C HIS A 192 -16.34 -13.77 12.56
N ASN A 193 -15.20 -13.83 11.88
CA ASN A 193 -15.02 -14.54 10.61
C ASN A 193 -15.94 -14.08 9.47
N SER A 194 -16.50 -12.87 9.54
CA SER A 194 -17.40 -12.33 8.51
C SER A 194 -16.71 -11.25 7.68
N TRP A 195 -16.69 -11.47 6.37
CA TRP A 195 -16.22 -10.47 5.40
C TRP A 195 -17.17 -9.28 5.29
N GLU A 196 -18.45 -9.47 5.58
CA GLU A 196 -19.45 -8.41 5.68
C GLU A 196 -19.13 -7.49 6.88
N ASN A 197 -18.84 -8.06 8.05
CA ASN A 197 -18.41 -7.30 9.22
C ASN A 197 -17.10 -6.56 8.94
N PHE A 198 -16.12 -7.25 8.33
CA PHE A 198 -14.87 -6.62 7.92
C PHE A 198 -15.11 -5.46 6.96
N ALA A 199 -15.94 -5.63 5.93
CA ALA A 199 -16.27 -4.59 4.97
C ALA A 199 -16.95 -3.39 5.64
N LYS A 200 -17.93 -3.64 6.52
CA LYS A 200 -18.64 -2.60 7.27
C LYS A 200 -17.72 -1.76 8.14
N GLU A 201 -16.88 -2.40 8.96
CA GLU A 201 -15.87 -1.71 9.81
C GLU A 201 -14.88 -0.89 8.98
N ARG A 202 -14.69 -1.28 7.71
CA ARG A 202 -13.85 -0.58 6.76
C ARG A 202 -14.61 0.44 5.90
N SER A 203 -15.89 0.73 6.15
CA SER A 203 -16.69 1.62 5.28
C SER A 203 -16.68 1.18 3.81
N THR A 204 -16.81 -0.12 3.58
CA THR A 204 -16.86 -0.76 2.26
C THR A 204 -18.23 -1.41 2.05
N VAL A 205 -18.90 -1.07 0.97
CA VAL A 205 -20.15 -1.72 0.52
C VAL A 205 -19.81 -2.84 -0.44
N LEU A 206 -20.36 -4.03 -0.17
CA LEU A 206 -20.20 -5.21 -1.02
C LEU A 206 -21.34 -5.27 -2.04
N LYS A 207 -21.02 -5.49 -3.32
CA LYS A 207 -21.97 -5.69 -4.42
C LYS A 207 -21.57 -6.89 -5.25
N ASN A 208 -22.51 -7.42 -6.03
CA ASN A 208 -22.21 -8.54 -6.92
C ASN A 208 -21.14 -8.13 -7.95
N GLY A 209 -19.97 -8.77 -7.92
CA GLY A 209 -18.87 -8.53 -8.84
C GLY A 209 -17.97 -7.33 -8.53
N TYR A 210 -18.31 -6.47 -7.56
CA TYR A 210 -17.49 -5.30 -7.21
C TYR A 210 -17.68 -4.83 -5.76
N VAL A 211 -16.75 -4.02 -5.28
CA VAL A 211 -16.85 -3.35 -3.97
C VAL A 211 -16.81 -1.83 -4.12
N ILE A 212 -17.43 -1.11 -3.20
CA ILE A 212 -17.36 0.36 -3.11
C ILE A 212 -16.77 0.74 -1.77
N LYS A 213 -15.54 1.25 -1.77
CA LYS A 213 -14.88 1.79 -0.58
C LYS A 213 -15.17 3.28 -0.47
N LEU A 214 -15.78 3.69 0.64
CA LEU A 214 -15.93 5.11 0.95
C LEU A 214 -14.70 5.59 1.71
N THR A 215 -14.11 6.69 1.25
CA THR A 215 -13.03 7.35 1.98
C THR A 215 -13.24 8.85 2.01
N GLY A 216 -12.87 9.47 3.14
CA GLY A 216 -13.07 10.89 3.38
C GLY A 216 -12.01 11.78 2.72
N ARG A 217 -11.46 11.35 1.59
CA ARG A 217 -10.39 12.06 0.88
C ARG A 217 -10.90 13.35 0.27
N ASN A 218 -10.02 14.34 0.20
CA ASN A 218 -10.27 15.60 -0.48
C ASN A 218 -9.07 16.03 -1.33
N LYS A 219 -9.26 17.07 -2.14
CA LYS A 219 -8.21 17.62 -3.00
C LYS A 219 -6.95 18.02 -2.23
N ARG A 220 -7.12 18.63 -1.04
CA ARG A 220 -6.02 19.10 -0.19
C ARG A 220 -5.07 17.97 0.22
N ASN A 221 -5.58 16.75 0.38
CA ASN A 221 -4.76 15.57 0.67
C ASN A 221 -3.67 15.29 -0.37
N PHE A 222 -3.83 15.78 -1.60
CA PHE A 222 -2.89 15.57 -2.72
C PHE A 222 -2.16 16.85 -3.14
N THR A 223 -2.68 18.02 -2.77
CA THR A 223 -2.03 19.31 -3.08
C THR A 223 -1.12 19.81 -1.98
N GLU A 224 -1.34 19.41 -0.72
CA GLU A 224 -0.53 19.83 0.43
C GLU A 224 0.47 18.74 0.84
N SER A 225 1.76 19.01 0.66
CA SER A 225 2.86 18.10 0.99
C SER A 225 2.94 17.72 2.47
N SER A 226 2.42 18.57 3.37
CA SER A 226 2.43 18.35 4.82
C SER A 226 1.55 17.17 5.28
N GLN A 227 0.63 16.68 4.45
CA GLN A 227 -0.41 15.77 4.93
C GLN A 227 -0.10 14.27 4.80
N ARG A 228 0.99 13.83 4.14
CA ARG A 228 1.28 12.40 3.81
C ARG A 228 0.08 11.59 3.30
N ALA A 229 -0.98 12.27 2.86
CA ALA A 229 -2.29 11.65 2.73
C ALA A 229 -2.41 10.85 1.43
N GLY A 230 -1.60 11.18 0.42
CA GLY A 230 -1.40 10.35 -0.77
C GLY A 230 -0.87 8.96 -0.45
N HIS A 231 0.17 8.85 0.40
CA HIS A 231 0.73 7.54 0.79
C HIS A 231 -0.31 6.69 1.53
N ILE A 232 -1.06 7.30 2.46
CA ILE A 232 -2.12 6.60 3.19
C ILE A 232 -3.24 6.19 2.23
N ALA A 233 -3.62 7.04 1.28
CA ALA A 233 -4.64 6.70 0.28
C ALA A 233 -4.22 5.50 -0.58
N VAL A 234 -2.96 5.46 -1.03
CA VAL A 234 -2.39 4.32 -1.77
C VAL A 234 -2.36 3.06 -0.90
N GLY A 235 -1.89 3.16 0.35
CA GLY A 235 -1.86 2.04 1.29
C GLY A 235 -3.27 1.47 1.54
N GLU A 236 -4.26 2.33 1.78
CA GLU A 236 -5.65 1.91 1.91
C GLU A 236 -6.22 1.29 0.64
N MET A 237 -5.89 1.84 -0.54
CA MET A 237 -6.28 1.28 -1.84
C MET A 237 -5.82 -0.17 -1.98
N TYR A 238 -4.54 -0.44 -1.72
CA TYR A 238 -4.02 -1.79 -1.79
C TYR A 238 -4.62 -2.72 -0.75
N LEU A 239 -4.94 -2.19 0.42
CA LEU A 239 -5.59 -2.96 1.47
C LEU A 239 -6.96 -3.46 0.97
N THR A 240 -7.77 -2.58 0.40
CA THR A 240 -9.04 -2.97 -0.23
C THR A 240 -8.81 -3.94 -1.39
N LYS A 241 -7.82 -3.69 -2.26
CA LYS A 241 -7.49 -4.55 -3.39
C LYS A 241 -7.18 -5.98 -2.94
N TYR A 242 -6.21 -6.16 -2.05
CA TYR A 242 -5.75 -7.49 -1.69
C TYR A 242 -6.71 -8.20 -0.75
N TYR A 243 -7.54 -7.50 0.02
CA TYR A 243 -8.56 -8.16 0.83
C TYR A 243 -9.79 -8.59 0.04
N PHE A 244 -10.25 -7.80 -0.94
CA PHE A 244 -11.49 -8.09 -1.66
C PHE A 244 -11.26 -8.63 -3.07
N LEU A 245 -10.33 -8.06 -3.85
CA LEU A 245 -10.12 -8.48 -5.24
C LEU A 245 -9.26 -9.76 -5.38
N SER A 246 -8.61 -10.19 -4.29
CA SER A 246 -8.06 -11.55 -4.21
C SER A 246 -9.17 -12.60 -4.07
N GLN A 247 -10.36 -12.20 -3.63
CA GLN A 247 -11.53 -13.07 -3.59
C GLN A 247 -12.12 -13.14 -4.99
N LYS A 248 -12.41 -14.36 -5.46
CA LYS A 248 -12.94 -14.61 -6.82
C LYS A 248 -14.27 -13.88 -7.10
N SER A 249 -15.00 -13.48 -6.06
CA SER A 249 -16.31 -12.82 -6.15
C SER A 249 -16.26 -11.35 -6.55
N TYR A 250 -15.11 -10.66 -6.40
CA TYR A 250 -15.01 -9.23 -6.68
C TYR A 250 -13.93 -8.96 -7.72
N LYS A 251 -14.32 -8.37 -8.85
CA LYS A 251 -13.43 -8.08 -9.98
C LYS A 251 -13.00 -6.62 -10.05
N LYS A 252 -13.71 -5.73 -9.34
CA LYS A 252 -13.48 -4.28 -9.41
C LYS A 252 -13.71 -3.63 -8.05
N ALA A 253 -12.91 -2.62 -7.73
CA ALA A 253 -13.14 -1.78 -6.55
C ALA A 253 -13.31 -0.31 -6.97
N TYR A 254 -14.39 0.30 -6.51
CA TYR A 254 -14.64 1.72 -6.64
C TYR A 254 -14.19 2.44 -5.37
N TYR A 255 -13.35 3.44 -5.52
CA TYR A 255 -12.95 4.32 -4.43
C TYR A 255 -13.79 5.58 -4.50
N LEU A 256 -14.85 5.62 -3.69
CA LEU A 256 -15.76 6.74 -3.63
C LEU A 256 -15.23 7.82 -2.68
N TRP A 257 -14.99 9.00 -3.25
CA TRP A 257 -14.57 10.21 -2.55
C TRP A 257 -15.72 11.21 -2.55
N PRO A 258 -16.67 11.09 -1.60
CA PRO A 258 -17.91 11.87 -1.64
C PRO A 258 -17.68 13.38 -1.42
N ARG A 259 -16.53 13.75 -0.87
CA ARG A 259 -16.11 15.15 -0.65
C ARG A 259 -15.45 15.78 -1.86
N MET A 260 -15.30 15.04 -2.97
CA MET A 260 -14.72 15.55 -4.20
C MET A 260 -15.76 15.54 -5.31
N THR A 261 -15.59 16.49 -6.23
CA THR A 261 -16.34 16.55 -7.49
C THR A 261 -15.50 15.99 -8.63
N ARG A 262 -16.13 15.72 -9.77
CA ARG A 262 -15.42 15.37 -11.01
C ARG A 262 -14.43 16.47 -11.42
N GLN A 263 -14.76 17.73 -11.16
CA GLN A 263 -13.85 18.86 -11.41
C GLN A 263 -12.58 18.78 -10.56
N ASP A 264 -12.68 18.36 -9.29
CA ASP A 264 -11.52 18.20 -8.43
C ASP A 264 -10.59 17.07 -8.92
N ILE A 265 -11.16 15.97 -9.42
CA ILE A 265 -10.39 14.88 -10.05
C ILE A 265 -9.68 15.38 -11.30
N ASN A 266 -10.39 16.07 -12.19
CA ASN A 266 -9.80 16.63 -13.41
C ASN A 266 -8.65 17.61 -13.10
N TYR A 267 -8.79 18.40 -12.02
CA TYR A 267 -7.71 19.26 -11.55
C TYR A 267 -6.49 18.45 -11.12
N LEU A 268 -6.67 17.38 -10.33
CA LEU A 268 -5.55 16.54 -9.89
C LEU A 268 -4.91 15.80 -11.07
N ASP A 269 -5.70 15.24 -11.98
CA ASP A 269 -5.18 14.58 -13.19
C ASP A 269 -4.29 15.53 -14.02
N LYS A 270 -4.65 16.82 -14.11
CA LYS A 270 -3.84 17.83 -14.80
C LYS A 270 -2.59 18.25 -14.02
N ASN A 271 -2.73 18.51 -12.72
CA ASN A 271 -1.68 19.18 -11.92
C ASN A 271 -0.81 18.23 -11.09
N LYS A 272 -1.19 16.95 -10.99
CA LYS A 272 -0.49 15.89 -10.26
C LYS A 272 -0.15 14.71 -11.16
N SER A 273 -0.07 14.95 -12.46
CA SER A 273 0.28 13.94 -13.47
C SER A 273 1.67 13.32 -13.26
N THR A 274 2.58 14.01 -12.58
CA THR A 274 3.93 13.52 -12.23
C THR A 274 4.04 13.04 -10.77
N ASP A 275 3.00 13.23 -9.96
CA ASP A 275 2.96 12.81 -8.56
C ASP A 275 2.85 11.28 -8.47
N LYS A 276 3.71 10.66 -7.68
CA LYS A 276 3.86 9.21 -7.68
C LYS A 276 2.60 8.52 -7.16
N GLU A 277 2.09 8.99 -6.02
CA GLU A 277 0.93 8.43 -5.34
C GLU A 277 -0.32 8.64 -6.19
N TRP A 278 -0.50 9.82 -6.79
CA TRP A 278 -1.61 10.08 -7.71
C TRP A 278 -1.55 9.15 -8.92
N ARG A 279 -0.38 9.02 -9.56
CA ARG A 279 -0.22 8.12 -10.71
C ARG A 279 -0.55 6.67 -10.35
N ILE A 280 -0.13 6.18 -9.18
CA ILE A 280 -0.49 4.84 -8.72
C ILE A 280 -2.01 4.70 -8.59
N LEU A 281 -2.65 5.62 -7.88
CA LEU A 281 -4.10 5.60 -7.67
C LEU A 281 -4.91 5.63 -8.97
N ARG A 282 -4.40 6.31 -10.01
CA ARG A 282 -5.08 6.42 -11.31
C ARG A 282 -4.81 5.27 -12.26
N ASN A 283 -3.69 4.55 -12.11
CA ASN A 283 -3.27 3.51 -13.05
C ASN A 283 -3.36 2.08 -12.48
N GLU A 284 -3.72 1.90 -11.21
CA GLU A 284 -3.79 0.54 -10.63
C GLU A 284 -4.93 -0.28 -11.24
N PRO A 285 -4.67 -1.48 -11.80
CA PRO A 285 -5.69 -2.29 -12.44
C PRO A 285 -6.82 -2.67 -11.49
N ASN A 286 -8.05 -2.66 -12.04
CA ASN A 286 -9.30 -2.99 -11.35
C ASN A 286 -9.72 -2.01 -10.25
N ILE A 287 -9.04 -0.88 -10.12
CA ILE A 287 -9.40 0.21 -9.22
C ILE A 287 -9.93 1.39 -10.02
N GLU A 288 -11.01 2.00 -9.57
CA GLU A 288 -11.56 3.22 -10.17
C GLU A 288 -11.92 4.22 -9.07
N ILE A 289 -11.33 5.42 -9.13
CA ILE A 289 -11.75 6.52 -8.27
C ILE A 289 -13.02 7.14 -8.86
N ILE A 290 -14.04 7.24 -8.01
CA ILE A 290 -15.31 7.88 -8.31
C ILE A 290 -15.63 8.93 -7.24
N THR A 291 -16.51 9.84 -7.59
CA THR A 291 -16.89 11.02 -6.82
C THR A 291 -18.38 11.01 -6.55
N ILE A 292 -18.86 12.00 -5.79
CA ILE A 292 -20.30 12.15 -5.56
C ILE A 292 -21.07 12.35 -6.87
N ASP A 293 -20.46 12.99 -7.87
CA ASP A 293 -21.05 13.28 -9.19
C ASP A 293 -21.29 12.01 -10.01
N ASP A 294 -20.62 10.92 -9.65
CA ASP A 294 -20.71 9.64 -10.34
C ASP A 294 -21.79 8.74 -9.75
N LEU A 295 -22.62 9.26 -8.84
CA LEU A 295 -23.70 8.54 -8.21
C LEU A 295 -25.07 9.06 -8.67
N ILE A 296 -26.01 8.14 -8.84
CA ILE A 296 -27.44 8.40 -9.09
C ILE A 296 -28.22 8.16 -7.79
N GLY A 297 -29.29 8.91 -7.57
CA GLY A 297 -30.19 8.71 -6.42
C GLY A 297 -29.71 9.34 -5.11
N VAL A 298 -28.58 10.06 -5.12
CA VAL A 298 -28.13 10.83 -3.95
C VAL A 298 -29.00 12.08 -3.78
N PRO A 299 -29.68 12.27 -2.63
CA PRO A 299 -30.45 13.48 -2.37
C PRO A 299 -29.58 14.73 -2.40
N ASN A 300 -30.10 15.84 -2.94
CA ASN A 300 -29.33 17.09 -3.11
C ASN A 300 -28.72 17.60 -1.78
N HIS A 301 -29.50 17.59 -0.70
CA HIS A 301 -29.00 18.01 0.61
C HIS A 301 -27.80 17.17 1.09
N VAL A 302 -27.72 15.88 0.75
CA VAL A 302 -26.56 15.04 1.08
C VAL A 302 -25.34 15.46 0.27
N ARG A 303 -25.51 15.82 -1.00
CA ARG A 303 -24.43 16.34 -1.85
C ARG A 303 -23.89 17.64 -1.28
N ASP A 304 -24.79 18.59 -1.00
CA ASP A 304 -24.45 19.92 -0.50
C ASP A 304 -23.63 19.85 0.79
N GLU A 305 -23.96 18.89 1.65
CA GLU A 305 -23.27 18.67 2.94
C GLU A 305 -21.85 18.12 2.78
N PHE A 306 -21.61 17.21 1.85
CA PHE A 306 -20.24 16.79 1.53
C PHE A 306 -19.42 17.91 0.91
N ILE A 307 -20.03 18.72 0.03
CA ILE A 307 -19.38 19.87 -0.60
C ILE A 307 -19.05 20.94 0.44
N ARG A 308 -19.95 21.20 1.40
CA ARG A 308 -19.74 22.14 2.51
C ARG A 308 -18.46 21.82 3.29
N VAL A 309 -18.18 20.55 3.52
CA VAL A 309 -17.01 20.13 4.29
C VAL A 309 -15.80 19.78 3.42
N LYS A 310 -15.82 19.97 2.10
CA LYS A 310 -14.79 19.43 1.18
C LYS A 310 -13.36 19.87 1.47
N ASP A 311 -13.16 21.11 1.90
CA ASP A 311 -11.82 21.70 2.10
C ASP A 311 -11.34 21.67 3.56
N TYR A 312 -12.12 21.11 4.48
CA TYR A 312 -11.78 21.05 5.90
C TYR A 312 -11.05 19.76 6.27
N PRO A 313 -10.09 19.76 7.21
CA PRO A 313 -9.64 18.51 7.82
C PRO A 313 -10.81 17.76 8.46
N LEU A 314 -10.82 16.43 8.42
CA LEU A 314 -11.86 15.62 9.09
C LEU A 314 -11.65 15.59 10.61
N LYS A 315 -11.94 16.72 11.24
CA LYS A 315 -11.94 16.94 12.69
C LYS A 315 -13.12 17.84 13.06
N GLY A 316 -13.54 17.79 14.32
CA GLY A 316 -14.63 18.63 14.83
C GLY A 316 -15.91 18.49 14.02
N GLU A 317 -16.54 19.62 13.68
CA GLU A 317 -17.80 19.67 12.95
C GLU A 317 -17.76 18.94 11.59
N ALA A 318 -16.68 19.12 10.83
CA ALA A 318 -16.52 18.46 9.53
C ALA A 318 -16.51 16.93 9.64
N TYR A 319 -15.97 16.38 10.73
CA TYR A 319 -16.00 14.95 11.01
C TYR A 319 -17.41 14.45 11.33
N THR A 320 -18.16 15.21 12.15
CA THR A 320 -19.54 14.89 12.48
C THR A 320 -20.43 14.86 11.24
N ILE A 321 -20.38 15.93 10.44
CA ILE A 321 -21.12 16.03 9.17
C ILE A 321 -20.75 14.86 8.25
N TYR A 322 -19.46 14.65 8.01
CA TYR A 322 -19.00 13.58 7.13
C TYR A 322 -19.54 12.21 7.56
N ASN A 323 -19.47 11.86 8.85
CA ASN A 323 -19.93 10.55 9.31
C ASN A 323 -21.44 10.39 9.22
N SER A 324 -22.23 11.40 9.58
CA SER A 324 -23.69 11.34 9.48
C SER A 324 -24.15 11.05 8.05
N TYR A 325 -23.56 11.76 7.07
CA TYR A 325 -23.92 11.60 5.66
C TYR A 325 -23.26 10.40 4.99
N LYS A 326 -22.08 9.96 5.47
CA LYS A 326 -21.45 8.71 5.05
C LYS A 326 -22.35 7.51 5.33
N GLU A 327 -22.96 7.42 6.52
CA GLU A 327 -23.86 6.31 6.86
C GLU A 327 -25.16 6.32 6.04
N LEU A 328 -25.68 7.49 5.67
CA LEU A 328 -26.80 7.60 4.74
C LEU A 328 -26.41 7.10 3.35
N LEU A 329 -25.23 7.50 2.86
CA LEU A 329 -24.74 7.10 1.55
C LEU A 329 -24.45 5.60 1.49
N MET A 330 -23.85 5.02 2.53
CA MET A 330 -23.62 3.57 2.63
C MET A 330 -24.94 2.80 2.58
N ARG A 331 -25.94 3.17 3.39
CA ARG A 331 -27.26 2.51 3.39
C ARG A 331 -27.98 2.64 2.04
N GLY A 332 -27.89 3.81 1.41
CA GLY A 332 -28.44 4.03 0.07
C GLY A 332 -27.77 3.14 -0.98
N LEU A 333 -26.44 3.02 -0.93
CA LEU A 333 -25.69 2.12 -1.79
C LEU A 333 -26.06 0.66 -1.53
N GLU A 334 -26.09 0.21 -0.27
CA GLU A 334 -26.43 -1.16 0.11
C GLU A 334 -27.82 -1.57 -0.39
N SER A 335 -28.84 -0.75 -0.14
CA SER A 335 -30.22 -0.97 -0.58
C SER A 335 -30.45 -0.82 -2.08
N GLY A 336 -29.53 -0.18 -2.80
CA GLY A 336 -29.65 0.08 -4.24
C GLY A 336 -30.44 1.33 -4.60
N VAL A 337 -30.90 2.10 -3.61
CA VAL A 337 -31.50 3.44 -3.82
C VAL A 337 -30.48 4.39 -4.44
N ILE A 338 -29.21 4.26 -4.03
CA ILE A 338 -28.07 4.95 -4.65
C ILE A 338 -27.28 3.93 -5.46
N SER A 339 -26.87 4.31 -6.66
CA SER A 339 -26.06 3.48 -7.56
C SER A 339 -25.00 4.30 -8.27
N ILE A 340 -24.00 3.62 -8.83
CA ILE A 340 -22.95 4.27 -9.63
C ILE A 340 -23.53 4.52 -11.03
N ASN A 341 -23.46 5.77 -11.49
CA ASN A 341 -23.77 6.16 -12.86
C ASN A 341 -22.70 5.62 -13.80
N LYS A 342 -23.05 4.72 -14.72
CA LYS A 342 -22.13 4.18 -15.71
C LYS A 342 -22.71 4.20 -17.11
#